data_AF-A0A0M3AGF3-F1
#
_entry.id   AF-A0A0M3AGF3-F1
#
_cell.length_a   1.000
_cell.length_b   1.000
_cell.length_c   1.000
_cell.angle_alpha   90.00
_cell.angle_beta   90.00
_cell.angle_gamma   90.00
#
_symmetry.space_group_name_H-M   'P 1'
#
loop_
_entity.id
_entity.type
_entity.pdbx_description
1 polymer ?
#
loop_
_entity_poly.entity_id
_entity_poly.type
_entity_poly.pdbx_seq_one_letter_code
_entity_poly.pdbx_strand_id
1 'polypeptide(L)'
;MTYTLDQADIVIDLVQQILRLPKHNKFYVISSGKNGIGEQENSGKTPRGWHQVAQKIGADLKKNTVFIARQPTGEVYNQQLAQQFPQRDWILSRILWLDGLEDGFNHGNGCDTFKRYIYIHGTPDTEPMGIPMSHGCIRMKNDEIIELFELISEQALVYISEHTLENEG
;
A
#
# COMPACT_ATOMS: atom_id res chain seq x y z
N MET A 1 -5.85 -21.84 2.27
CA MET A 1 -4.93 -22.22 1.18
C MET A 1 -3.53 -21.77 1.59
N THR A 2 -2.49 -22.52 1.23
CA THR A 2 -1.11 -22.11 1.53
C THR A 2 -0.49 -21.59 0.24
N TYR A 3 -0.20 -20.30 0.20
CA TYR A 3 0.52 -19.67 -0.91
C TYR A 3 2.02 -19.74 -0.67
N THR A 4 2.80 -19.72 -1.74
CA THR A 4 4.26 -19.71 -1.73
C THR A 4 4.81 -18.44 -2.39
N LEU A 5 6.02 -18.01 -2.02
CA LEU A 5 6.57 -16.71 -2.46
C LEU A 5 6.71 -16.58 -3.98
N ASP A 6 6.94 -17.68 -4.71
CA ASP A 6 6.98 -17.72 -6.17
C ASP A 6 5.65 -17.36 -6.84
N GLN A 7 4.53 -17.47 -6.10
CA GLN A 7 3.21 -17.09 -6.59
C GLN A 7 2.95 -15.59 -6.46
N ALA A 8 3.69 -14.88 -5.59
CA ALA A 8 3.47 -13.47 -5.31
C ALA A 8 3.65 -12.59 -6.55
N ASP A 9 2.68 -11.73 -6.81
CA ASP A 9 2.78 -10.67 -7.81
C ASP A 9 3.50 -9.45 -7.22
N ILE A 10 3.23 -9.18 -5.93
CA ILE A 10 3.86 -8.14 -5.13
C ILE A 10 4.48 -8.75 -3.88
N VAL A 11 5.72 -8.38 -3.59
CA VAL A 11 6.41 -8.74 -2.35
C VAL A 11 6.85 -7.47 -1.65
N ILE A 12 6.46 -7.29 -0.39
CA ILE A 12 6.80 -6.12 0.42
C ILE A 12 7.71 -6.53 1.57
N ASP A 13 8.86 -5.90 1.65
CA ASP A 13 9.83 -6.04 2.73
C ASP A 13 9.71 -4.82 3.65
N LEU A 14 9.13 -5.03 4.83
CA LEU A 14 8.93 -3.95 5.80
C LEU A 14 10.22 -3.53 6.53
N VAL A 15 11.27 -4.35 6.50
CA VAL A 15 12.57 -3.98 7.11
C VAL A 15 13.31 -3.04 6.17
N GLN A 16 13.38 -3.40 4.88
CA GLN A 16 14.05 -2.58 3.87
C GLN A 16 13.17 -1.45 3.34
N GLN A 17 11.86 -1.47 3.62
CA GLN A 17 10.88 -0.54 3.07
C GLN A 17 10.90 -0.56 1.54
N ILE A 18 10.86 -1.77 0.97
CA ILE A 18 10.88 -2.01 -0.47
C ILE A 18 9.67 -2.83 -0.88
N LEU A 19 9.04 -2.43 -1.97
CA LEU A 19 8.08 -3.23 -2.73
C LEU A 19 8.77 -3.78 -3.98
N ARG A 20 8.70 -5.09 -4.19
CA ARG A 20 9.24 -5.79 -5.36
C ARG A 20 8.11 -6.36 -6.20
N LEU A 21 8.33 -6.39 -7.50
CA LEU A 21 7.51 -7.09 -8.49
C LEU A 21 8.34 -8.21 -9.11
N PRO A 22 8.35 -9.43 -8.51
CA PRO A 22 9.23 -10.51 -8.96
C PRO A 22 9.04 -10.85 -10.45
N LYS A 23 7.79 -10.87 -10.93
CA LYS A 23 7.43 -11.18 -12.32
C LYS A 23 7.79 -10.08 -13.33
N HIS A 24 8.16 -8.89 -12.86
CA HIS A 24 8.49 -7.73 -13.69
C HIS A 24 9.92 -7.22 -13.50
N ASN A 25 10.71 -7.85 -12.62
CA ASN A 25 12.06 -7.40 -12.25
C ASN A 25 12.13 -5.90 -11.88
N LYS A 26 11.17 -5.44 -11.08
CA LYS A 26 11.04 -4.04 -10.64
C LYS A 26 11.02 -3.97 -9.11
N PHE A 27 11.49 -2.86 -8.58
CA PHE A 27 11.35 -2.53 -7.17
C PHE A 27 11.11 -1.04 -6.96
N TYR A 28 10.48 -0.71 -5.84
CA TYR A 28 10.14 0.65 -5.44
C TYR A 28 10.42 0.83 -3.96
N VAL A 29 10.84 2.03 -3.58
CA VAL A 29 10.99 2.40 -2.17
C VAL A 29 9.63 2.85 -1.65
N ILE A 30 9.21 2.31 -0.51
CA ILE A 30 7.90 2.58 0.09
C ILE A 30 8.02 3.26 1.46
N SER A 31 6.88 3.63 2.04
CA SER A 31 6.77 3.97 3.45
C SER A 31 5.56 3.29 4.08
N SER A 32 5.80 2.43 5.07
CA SER A 32 4.78 1.69 5.82
C SER A 32 4.37 2.39 7.12
N GLY A 33 3.57 1.72 7.96
CA GLY A 33 3.01 2.26 9.19
C GLY A 33 4.06 2.66 10.24
N LYS A 34 3.99 3.90 10.71
CA LYS A 34 4.85 4.45 11.76
C LYS A 34 4.73 3.68 13.09
N ASN A 35 3.55 3.15 13.39
CA ASN A 35 3.29 2.39 14.62
C ASN A 35 3.88 0.97 14.59
N GLY A 36 4.57 0.60 13.50
CA GLY A 36 5.19 -0.69 13.31
C GLY A 36 4.24 -1.70 12.66
N ILE A 37 4.48 -2.96 12.99
CA ILE A 37 3.88 -4.12 12.31
C ILE A 37 2.81 -4.75 13.20
N GLY A 38 1.66 -5.12 12.61
CA GLY A 38 0.58 -5.82 13.29
C GLY A 38 -0.80 -5.68 12.63
N GLU A 39 -1.63 -6.65 12.96
CA GLU A 39 -2.90 -6.90 12.27
C GLU A 39 -4.11 -6.33 13.05
N GLN A 40 -3.92 -6.00 14.33
CA GLN A 40 -4.99 -5.51 15.21
C GLN A 40 -5.65 -4.24 14.65
N GLU A 41 -6.98 -4.23 14.65
CA GLU A 41 -7.80 -3.09 14.27
C GLU A 41 -7.47 -1.84 15.12
N ASN A 42 -7.57 -0.66 14.52
CA ASN A 42 -7.28 0.64 15.15
C ASN A 42 -5.85 0.81 15.71
N SER A 43 -4.90 -0.06 15.36
CA SER A 43 -3.51 0.03 15.82
C SER A 43 -2.63 1.01 15.03
N GLY A 44 -3.04 1.37 13.81
CA GLY A 44 -2.21 2.15 12.87
C GLY A 44 -0.97 1.40 12.35
N LYS A 45 -0.89 0.09 12.59
CA LYS A 45 0.21 -0.78 12.17
C LYS A 45 -0.04 -1.37 10.78
N THR A 46 1.02 -1.68 10.05
CA THR A 46 0.90 -2.39 8.76
C THR A 46 0.75 -3.90 9.01
N PRO A 47 -0.28 -4.57 8.44
CA PRO A 47 -0.47 -6.01 8.60
C PRO A 47 0.56 -6.82 7.81
N ARG A 48 0.83 -8.05 8.26
CA ARG A 48 1.72 -9.01 7.59
C ARG A 48 0.94 -10.08 6.85
N GLY A 49 1.69 -10.92 6.14
CA GLY A 49 1.21 -12.15 5.54
C GLY A 49 0.64 -11.94 4.15
N TRP A 50 -0.15 -12.92 3.73
CA TRP A 50 -0.78 -12.97 2.42
C TRP A 50 -2.01 -12.10 2.36
N HIS A 51 -2.07 -11.34 1.27
CA HIS A 51 -3.17 -10.48 0.89
C HIS A 51 -3.43 -10.65 -0.60
N GLN A 52 -4.54 -10.09 -1.05
CA GLN A 52 -4.83 -9.87 -2.47
C GLN A 52 -5.16 -8.40 -2.72
N VAL A 53 -4.92 -7.93 -3.94
CA VAL A 53 -5.51 -6.67 -4.42
C VAL A 53 -7.00 -6.91 -4.65
N ALA A 54 -7.84 -6.51 -3.69
CA ALA A 54 -9.27 -6.68 -3.77
C ALA A 54 -9.92 -5.70 -4.76
N GLN A 55 -9.43 -4.46 -4.78
CA GLN A 55 -9.97 -3.42 -5.64
C GLN A 55 -8.89 -2.46 -6.13
N LYS A 56 -9.08 -1.97 -7.35
CA LYS A 56 -8.26 -0.92 -7.97
C LYS A 56 -9.07 0.35 -8.17
N ILE A 57 -8.60 1.47 -7.63
CA ILE A 57 -9.34 2.75 -7.69
C ILE A 57 -8.45 3.83 -8.31
N GLY A 58 -9.01 4.52 -9.32
CA GLY A 58 -8.42 5.71 -9.93
C GLY A 58 -7.85 5.55 -11.33
N ALA A 59 -8.13 4.46 -12.06
CA ALA A 59 -7.58 4.15 -13.39
C ALA A 59 -7.55 5.36 -14.36
N ASP A 60 -8.70 6.02 -14.56
CA ASP A 60 -8.83 7.14 -15.51
C ASP A 60 -8.66 8.53 -14.87
N LEU A 61 -8.24 8.57 -13.61
CA LEU A 61 -8.08 9.82 -12.87
C LEU A 61 -6.68 10.41 -13.08
N LYS A 62 -6.61 11.74 -12.98
CA LYS A 62 -5.36 12.48 -13.15
C LYS A 62 -4.35 12.08 -12.09
N LYS A 63 -3.06 12.16 -12.44
CA LYS A 63 -1.99 12.15 -11.43
C LYS A 63 -2.29 13.23 -10.38
N ASN A 64 -2.00 12.91 -9.12
CA ASN A 64 -2.26 13.74 -7.95
C ASN A 64 -3.74 13.93 -7.60
N THR A 65 -4.70 13.22 -8.22
CA THR A 65 -6.10 13.25 -7.75
C THR A 65 -6.16 12.84 -6.29
N VAL A 66 -6.88 13.63 -5.48
CA VAL A 66 -7.02 13.39 -4.04
C VAL A 66 -8.23 12.51 -3.76
N PHE A 67 -8.07 11.55 -2.85
CA PHE A 67 -9.14 10.67 -2.38
C PHE A 67 -9.44 10.89 -0.90
N ILE A 68 -10.72 10.81 -0.55
CA ILE A 68 -11.19 10.65 0.84
C ILE A 68 -12.15 9.46 0.83
N ALA A 69 -11.99 8.53 1.78
CA ALA A 69 -12.82 7.33 1.87
C ALA A 69 -12.95 6.64 0.49
N ARG A 70 -11.82 6.55 -0.23
CA ARG A 70 -11.66 5.97 -1.58
C ARG A 70 -12.50 6.63 -2.69
N GLN A 71 -13.10 7.78 -2.43
CA GLN A 71 -13.84 8.57 -3.42
C GLN A 71 -12.98 9.74 -3.86
N PRO A 72 -12.89 10.03 -5.18
CA PRO A 72 -12.17 11.21 -5.65
C PRO A 72 -12.88 12.47 -5.18
N THR A 73 -12.14 13.44 -4.64
CA THR A 73 -12.74 14.67 -4.12
C THR A 73 -12.97 15.73 -5.19
N GLY A 74 -12.47 15.52 -6.40
CA GLY A 74 -12.38 16.53 -7.45
C GLY A 74 -11.14 17.43 -7.34
N GLU A 75 -10.40 17.35 -6.24
CA GLU A 75 -9.14 18.06 -6.06
C GLU A 75 -7.97 17.34 -6.76
N VAL A 76 -7.01 18.12 -7.25
CA VAL A 76 -5.69 17.63 -7.68
C VAL A 76 -4.66 18.26 -6.76
N TYR A 77 -3.93 17.43 -6.02
CA TYR A 77 -2.94 17.86 -5.04
C TYR A 77 -1.91 18.79 -5.66
N ASN A 78 -1.61 19.86 -4.92
CA ASN A 78 -0.57 20.82 -5.21
C ASN A 78 -0.06 21.44 -3.89
N GLN A 79 0.98 22.28 -3.99
CA GLN A 79 1.60 22.90 -2.82
C GLN A 79 0.65 23.84 -2.05
N GLN A 80 -0.31 24.48 -2.71
CA GLN A 80 -1.28 25.37 -2.05
C GLN A 80 -2.24 24.56 -1.17
N LEU A 81 -2.74 23.43 -1.67
CA LEU A 81 -3.58 22.51 -0.89
C LEU A 81 -2.81 21.93 0.31
N ALA A 82 -1.53 21.61 0.12
CA ALA A 82 -0.67 21.13 1.20
C ALA A 82 -0.52 22.18 2.32
N GLN A 83 -0.34 23.46 1.96
CA GLN A 83 -0.25 24.57 2.91
C GLN A 83 -1.58 24.85 3.61
N GLN A 84 -2.70 24.71 2.89
CA GLN A 84 -4.03 24.92 3.45
C GLN A 84 -4.43 23.81 4.43
N PHE A 85 -4.02 22.57 4.17
CA PHE A 85 -4.36 21.39 4.97
C PHE A 85 -3.10 20.60 5.37
N PRO A 86 -2.21 21.17 6.22
CA PRO A 86 -0.90 20.60 6.52
C PRO A 86 -0.96 19.28 7.32
N GLN A 87 -2.10 18.98 7.95
CA GLN A 87 -2.30 17.77 8.77
C GLN A 87 -3.17 16.72 8.07
N ARG A 88 -3.59 16.96 6.82
CA ARG A 88 -4.42 16.00 6.07
C ARG A 88 -3.55 14.83 5.65
N ASP A 89 -4.02 13.61 5.89
CA ASP A 89 -3.42 12.42 5.31
C ASP A 89 -3.80 12.34 3.82
N TRP A 90 -2.80 12.45 2.95
CA TRP A 90 -3.00 12.56 1.52
C TRP A 90 -2.94 11.18 0.86
N ILE A 91 -4.09 10.73 0.34
CA ILE A 91 -4.19 9.56 -0.53
C ILE A 91 -4.35 10.06 -1.95
N LEU A 92 -3.36 9.78 -2.81
CA LEU A 92 -3.24 10.38 -4.14
C LEU A 92 -3.17 9.36 -5.26
N SER A 93 -3.54 9.82 -6.47
CA SER A 93 -3.32 9.19 -7.78
C SER A 93 -4.02 7.84 -7.98
N ARG A 94 -3.61 6.80 -7.27
CA ARG A 94 -4.09 5.42 -7.42
C ARG A 94 -4.15 4.74 -6.05
N ILE A 95 -5.11 3.83 -5.89
CA ILE A 95 -5.27 3.01 -4.69
C ILE A 95 -5.38 1.55 -5.13
N LEU A 96 -4.53 0.69 -4.56
CA LEU A 96 -4.72 -0.75 -4.51
C LEU A 96 -5.22 -1.10 -3.12
N TRP A 97 -6.48 -1.51 -2.99
CA TRP A 97 -7.06 -1.88 -1.70
C TRP A 97 -6.80 -3.36 -1.43
N LEU A 98 -6.14 -3.63 -0.30
CA LEU A 98 -5.75 -4.98 0.08
C LEU A 98 -6.85 -5.65 0.92
N ASP A 99 -7.04 -6.95 0.69
CA ASP A 99 -7.80 -7.85 1.54
C ASP A 99 -6.90 -8.95 2.06
N GLY A 100 -7.06 -9.31 3.34
CA GLY A 100 -6.27 -10.35 3.99
C GLY A 100 -6.73 -11.74 3.55
N LEU A 101 -5.80 -12.68 3.44
CA LEU A 101 -6.08 -14.06 3.02
C LEU A 101 -5.87 -15.08 4.13
N GLU A 102 -5.52 -14.64 5.35
CA GLU A 102 -5.20 -15.49 6.49
C GLU A 102 -6.20 -15.29 7.64
N ASP A 103 -7.14 -16.23 7.76
CA ASP A 103 -8.21 -16.21 8.77
C ASP A 103 -7.69 -16.13 10.20
N GLY A 104 -8.21 -15.17 10.97
CA GLY A 104 -7.82 -14.93 12.36
C GLY A 104 -6.45 -14.27 12.52
N PHE A 105 -5.74 -14.02 11.41
CA PHE A 105 -4.46 -13.32 11.42
C PHE A 105 -4.59 -11.92 10.80
N ASN A 106 -4.92 -11.83 9.51
CA ASN A 106 -5.12 -10.57 8.79
C ASN A 106 -6.49 -10.48 8.08
N HIS A 107 -7.33 -11.51 8.26
CA HIS A 107 -8.71 -11.61 7.81
C HIS A 107 -9.65 -11.97 8.97
N GLY A 108 -10.79 -11.31 9.07
CA GLY A 108 -11.79 -11.56 10.12
C GLY A 108 -11.73 -10.64 11.34
N ASN A 109 -12.56 -10.93 12.35
CA ASN A 109 -12.89 -9.97 13.40
C ASN A 109 -11.65 -9.43 14.16
N GLY A 110 -11.56 -8.10 14.28
CA GLY A 110 -10.48 -7.42 15.00
C GLY A 110 -9.12 -7.40 14.30
N CYS A 111 -8.97 -8.03 13.13
CA CYS A 111 -7.72 -8.06 12.36
C CYS A 111 -7.86 -7.86 10.84
N ASP A 112 -9.09 -7.71 10.35
CA ASP A 112 -9.46 -7.64 8.93
C ASP A 112 -8.78 -6.49 8.17
N THR A 113 -7.85 -6.82 7.28
CA THR A 113 -7.09 -5.84 6.49
C THR A 113 -7.99 -4.97 5.61
N PHE A 114 -9.02 -5.56 5.01
CA PHE A 114 -9.92 -4.84 4.11
C PHE A 114 -10.74 -3.80 4.88
N LYS A 115 -11.37 -4.19 5.99
CA LYS A 115 -12.14 -3.29 6.88
C LYS A 115 -11.26 -2.23 7.55
N ARG A 116 -9.98 -2.53 7.76
CA ARG A 116 -8.97 -1.59 8.26
C ARG A 116 -8.48 -0.59 7.22
N TYR A 117 -8.96 -0.65 5.98
CA TYR A 117 -8.64 0.31 4.92
C TYR A 117 -7.14 0.37 4.57
N ILE A 118 -6.47 -0.78 4.56
CA ILE A 118 -5.06 -0.85 4.20
C ILE A 118 -4.90 -0.80 2.69
N TYR A 119 -4.12 0.16 2.22
CA TYR A 119 -3.91 0.45 0.81
C TYR A 119 -2.44 0.44 0.43
N ILE A 120 -2.15 0.19 -0.84
CA ILE A 120 -0.96 0.71 -1.52
C ILE A 120 -1.41 1.94 -2.32
N HIS A 121 -0.84 3.11 -2.05
CA HIS A 121 -1.33 4.35 -2.67
C HIS A 121 -0.25 5.40 -2.92
N GLY A 122 -0.57 6.38 -3.78
CA GLY A 122 0.27 7.55 -4.03
C GLY A 122 0.25 8.54 -2.87
N THR A 123 1.36 9.24 -2.65
CA THR A 123 1.52 10.24 -1.59
C THR A 123 2.27 11.46 -2.11
N PRO A 124 2.23 12.64 -1.46
CA PRO A 124 3.05 13.79 -1.87
C PRO A 124 4.54 13.46 -1.90
N ASP A 125 5.27 14.08 -2.84
CA ASP A 125 6.73 13.88 -2.97
C ASP A 125 7.53 14.39 -1.75
N THR A 126 6.89 15.17 -0.88
CA THR A 126 7.46 15.65 0.40
C THR A 126 7.43 14.58 1.49
N GLU A 127 6.64 13.52 1.34
CA GLU A 127 6.59 12.44 2.32
C GLU A 127 7.84 11.54 2.18
N PRO A 128 8.44 11.12 3.29
CA PRO A 128 9.68 10.35 3.23
C PRO A 128 9.42 8.92 2.74
N MET A 129 10.31 8.42 1.89
CA MET A 129 10.37 7.03 1.44
C MET A 129 11.55 6.31 2.08
N GLY A 130 11.43 5.00 2.30
CA GLY A 130 12.48 4.17 2.89
C GLY A 130 12.42 4.10 4.42
N ILE A 131 11.46 4.78 5.03
CA ILE A 131 11.20 4.76 6.48
C ILE A 131 9.69 4.66 6.76
N PRO A 132 9.26 3.95 7.82
CA PRO A 132 7.84 3.85 8.16
C PRO A 132 7.29 5.18 8.70
N MET A 133 6.37 5.82 7.97
CA MET A 133 5.78 7.11 8.33
C MET A 133 4.27 7.22 8.03
N SER A 134 3.63 6.16 7.54
CA SER A 134 2.18 6.13 7.27
C SER A 134 1.35 5.80 8.52
N HIS A 135 0.03 5.80 8.37
CA HIS A 135 -0.94 5.36 9.40
C HIS A 135 -1.33 3.87 9.27
N GLY A 136 -0.52 3.06 8.58
CA GLY A 136 -0.73 1.61 8.40
C GLY A 136 -0.71 1.18 6.93
N CYS A 137 -1.09 2.07 6.02
CA CYS A 137 -1.00 1.87 4.58
C CYS A 137 0.45 1.81 4.06
N ILE A 138 0.62 1.44 2.81
CA ILE A 138 1.89 1.49 2.09
C ILE A 138 1.86 2.68 1.13
N ARG A 139 2.72 3.67 1.40
CA ARG A 139 2.86 4.86 0.56
C ARG A 139 3.91 4.64 -0.52
N MET A 140 3.64 5.18 -1.70
CA MET A 140 4.52 5.21 -2.87
C MET A 140 4.52 6.59 -3.52
N LYS A 141 5.55 6.90 -4.32
CA LYS A 141 5.53 8.09 -5.16
C LYS A 141 4.44 7.99 -6.22
N ASN A 142 3.92 9.14 -6.66
CA ASN A 142 2.78 9.18 -7.58
C ASN A 142 3.07 8.51 -8.94
N ASP A 143 4.25 8.69 -9.51
CA ASP A 143 4.59 8.04 -10.78
C ASP A 143 4.75 6.52 -10.64
N GLU A 144 5.32 6.08 -9.53
CA GLU A 144 5.57 4.66 -9.24
C GLU A 144 4.27 3.91 -8.96
N ILE A 145 3.32 4.49 -8.19
CA ILE A 145 2.02 3.85 -7.97
C ILE A 145 1.18 3.79 -9.25
N ILE A 146 1.31 4.78 -10.14
CA ILE A 146 0.62 4.76 -11.44
C ILE A 146 1.18 3.62 -12.29
N GLU A 147 2.51 3.45 -12.35
CA GLU A 147 3.11 2.30 -13.03
C GLU A 147 2.68 0.97 -12.40
N LEU A 148 2.78 0.84 -11.07
CA LEU A 148 2.34 -0.35 -10.35
C LEU A 148 0.88 -0.71 -10.66
N PHE A 149 0.02 0.30 -10.72
CA PHE A 149 -1.39 0.14 -11.03
C PHE A 149 -1.62 -0.44 -12.42
N GLU A 150 -0.82 -0.08 -13.43
CA GLU A 150 -0.95 -0.66 -14.77
C GLU A 150 -0.41 -2.10 -14.83
N LEU A 151 0.63 -2.42 -14.05
CA LEU A 151 1.27 -3.74 -14.05
C LEU A 151 0.48 -4.81 -13.28
N ILE A 152 -0.28 -4.40 -12.26
CA ILE A 152 -0.93 -5.33 -11.32
C ILE A 152 -2.44 -5.38 -11.53
N SER A 153 -3.01 -6.59 -11.62
CA SER A 153 -4.46 -6.80 -11.70
C SER A 153 -5.11 -6.85 -10.32
N GLU A 154 -6.44 -6.77 -10.29
CA GLU A 154 -7.17 -7.27 -9.11
C GLU A 154 -6.90 -8.78 -8.95
N GLN A 155 -7.13 -9.29 -7.73
CA GLN A 155 -6.79 -10.65 -7.28
C GLN A 155 -5.28 -10.99 -7.28
N ALA A 156 -4.42 -10.06 -7.68
CA ALA A 156 -2.97 -10.24 -7.57
C ALA A 156 -2.55 -10.50 -6.12
N LEU A 157 -1.67 -11.48 -5.93
CA LEU A 157 -1.21 -11.90 -4.62
C LEU A 157 -0.13 -10.96 -4.11
N VAL A 158 -0.31 -10.50 -2.88
CA VAL A 158 0.59 -9.58 -2.19
C VAL A 158 1.09 -10.25 -0.93
N TYR A 159 2.40 -10.43 -0.81
CA TYR A 159 3.01 -10.89 0.44
C TYR A 159 3.68 -9.73 1.17
N ILE A 160 3.35 -9.52 2.44
CA ILE A 160 3.96 -8.51 3.28
C ILE A 160 4.80 -9.19 4.36
N SER A 161 6.12 -9.07 4.24
CA SER A 161 7.11 -9.68 5.11
C SER A 161 7.57 -8.73 6.21
N GLU A 162 7.69 -9.24 7.43
CA GLU A 162 8.35 -8.56 8.55
C GLU A 162 9.87 -8.82 8.62
N HIS A 163 10.39 -9.63 7.71
CA HIS A 163 11.80 -9.97 7.60
C HIS A 163 12.34 -9.55 6.23
N THR A 164 13.64 -9.27 6.20
CA THR A 164 14.34 -9.06 4.94
C THR A 164 14.19 -10.30 4.08
N LEU A 165 13.73 -10.14 2.85
CA LEU A 165 13.68 -11.24 1.89
C LEU A 165 14.97 -11.20 1.08
N GLU A 166 15.83 -12.20 1.29
CA GLU A 166 17.04 -12.35 0.49
C GLU A 166 16.62 -12.58 -0.97
N ASN A 167 17.29 -11.89 -1.90
CA ASN A 167 17.16 -12.24 -3.30
C ASN A 167 17.77 -13.64 -3.43
N GLU A 168 16.97 -14.67 -3.69
CA GLU A 168 17.51 -15.91 -4.24
C GLU A 168 18.21 -15.52 -5.55
N GLY A 169 19.54 -15.64 -5.54
CA GLY A 169 20.43 -15.18 -6.62
C GLY A 169 20.38 -16.06 -7.85
#